data_AF-A0A534V2Z5-F1
#
_entry.id   AF-A0A534V2Z5-F1
#
_cell.length_a   1.000
_cell.length_b   1.000
_cell.length_c   1.000
_cell.angle_alpha   90.00
_cell.angle_beta   90.00
_cell.angle_gamma   90.00
#
_symmetry.space_group_name_H-M   'P 1'
#
loop_
_entity.id
_entity.type
_entity.pdbx_description
1 polymer ?
#
loop_
_entity_poly.entity_id
_entity_poly.type
_entity_poly.pdbx_seq_one_letter_code
_entity_poly.pdbx_strand_id
1 'polypeptide(L)'
;MKYALAIVQLAFGLGLFLCAITPAYPHGGGLDVYGCHHNRKAGGYHYHRGLLAGQSFDSQDEVLRKLSADKADTLNKTATPKQ
;
A
#
# COMPACT_ATOMS: atom_id res chain seq x y z
N MET A 1 4.84 -47.61 16.07
CA MET A 1 5.72 -47.41 14.90
C MET A 1 5.08 -46.61 13.77
N LYS A 2 3.85 -46.90 13.32
CA LYS A 2 3.17 -46.16 12.23
C LYS A 2 3.06 -44.64 12.48
N TYR A 3 2.70 -44.24 13.70
CA TYR A 3 2.61 -42.83 14.07
C TYR A 3 3.97 -42.12 14.10
N ALA A 4 5.04 -42.81 14.50
CA ALA A 4 6.39 -42.25 14.48
C ALA A 4 6.86 -41.96 13.04
N LEU A 5 6.58 -42.87 12.10
CA LEU A 5 6.87 -42.64 10.69
C LEU A 5 6.06 -41.48 10.11
N ALA A 6 4.77 -41.38 10.46
CA ALA A 6 3.91 -40.28 10.02
C ALA A 6 4.39 -38.91 10.56
N ILE A 7 4.83 -38.86 11.83
CA ILE A 7 5.37 -37.64 12.44
C ILE A 7 6.67 -37.21 11.74
N VAL A 8 7.56 -38.16 11.43
CA VAL A 8 8.80 -37.87 10.70
C VAL A 8 8.52 -37.36 9.29
N GLN A 9 7.58 -37.98 8.57
CA GLN A 9 7.17 -37.54 7.23
C GLN A 9 6.55 -36.14 7.26
N LEU A 10 5.70 -35.85 8.25
CA LEU A 10 5.08 -34.54 8.40
C LEU A 10 6.10 -33.46 8.76
N ALA A 11 7.01 -33.74 9.70
CA ALA A 11 8.08 -32.82 10.07
C ALA A 11 9.02 -32.52 8.89
N PHE A 12 9.36 -33.55 8.11
CA PHE A 12 10.19 -33.39 6.92
C PHE A 12 9.47 -32.59 5.82
N GLY A 13 8.21 -32.90 5.55
CA GLY A 13 7.39 -32.16 4.58
C GLY A 13 7.20 -30.70 4.97
N LEU A 14 6.93 -30.44 6.26
CA LEU A 14 6.81 -29.07 6.79
C LEU A 14 8.14 -28.31 6.70
N GLY A 15 9.26 -28.96 6.99
CA GLY A 15 10.59 -28.38 6.84
C GLY A 15 10.88 -27.95 5.40
N LEU A 16 10.57 -28.82 4.42
CA LEU A 16 10.73 -28.50 3.01
C LEU A 16 9.81 -27.35 2.56
N PHE A 17 8.57 -27.32 3.04
CA PHE A 17 7.63 -26.24 2.73
C PHE A 17 8.13 -24.88 3.23
N LEU A 18 8.67 -24.82 4.45
CA LEU A 18 9.22 -23.58 5.01
C LEU A 18 10.47 -23.11 4.24
N CYS A 19 11.32 -24.03 3.77
CA CYS A 19 12.45 -23.69 2.90
C CYS A 19 12.05 -23.20 1.51
N ALA A 20 10.84 -23.53 1.05
CA ALA A 20 10.32 -23.10 -0.25
C ALA A 20 9.70 -21.70 -0.25
N ILE A 21 9.63 -21.02 0.91
CA ILE A 21 9.12 -19.65 1.00
C ILE A 21 10.13 -18.70 0.36
N THR A 22 9.82 -18.22 -0.84
CA THR A 22 10.61 -17.18 -1.52
C THR A 22 10.10 -15.77 -1.15
N PRO A 23 10.96 -14.79 -0.88
CA PRO A 23 10.53 -13.43 -0.63
C PRO A 23 9.86 -12.81 -1.87
N ALA A 24 8.70 -12.20 -1.68
CA ALA A 24 8.07 -11.37 -2.70
C ALA A 24 8.80 -10.02 -2.77
N TYR A 25 9.48 -9.74 -3.88
CA TYR A 25 10.12 -8.44 -4.08
C TYR A 25 9.09 -7.42 -4.55
N PRO A 26 9.04 -6.22 -3.95
CA PRO A 26 8.23 -5.14 -4.50
C PRO A 26 8.71 -4.85 -5.93
N HIS A 27 7.82 -5.01 -6.89
CA HIS A 27 8.06 -4.67 -8.29
C HIS A 27 8.39 -3.17 -8.42
N GLY A 28 9.39 -2.85 -9.24
CA GLY A 28 9.77 -1.48 -9.57
C GLY A 28 8.74 -0.80 -10.49
N GLY A 29 8.86 0.53 -10.61
CA GLY A 29 7.96 1.39 -11.40
C GLY A 29 8.22 2.87 -11.16
N GLY A 30 8.85 3.18 -10.02
CA GLY A 30 9.15 4.55 -9.61
C GLY A 30 7.88 5.29 -9.19
N LEU A 31 8.05 6.23 -8.27
CA LEU A 31 7.01 7.24 -8.01
C LEU A 31 7.39 8.49 -8.79
N ASP A 32 6.40 9.24 -9.23
CA ASP A 32 6.62 10.58 -9.73
C ASP A 32 7.07 11.54 -8.61
N VAL A 33 7.29 12.81 -8.98
CA VAL A 33 7.69 13.87 -8.04
C VAL A 33 6.67 14.13 -6.94
N TYR A 34 5.42 13.70 -7.13
CA TYR A 34 4.33 13.83 -6.17
C TYR A 34 4.18 12.58 -5.30
N GLY A 35 5.02 11.55 -5.49
CA GLY A 35 4.92 10.30 -4.76
C GLY A 35 3.83 9.36 -5.27
N CYS A 36 3.38 9.56 -6.51
CA CYS A 36 2.31 8.82 -7.14
C CYS A 36 2.82 7.86 -8.23
N HIS A 37 2.10 6.76 -8.42
CA HIS A 37 2.25 5.85 -9.53
C HIS A 37 1.05 6.00 -10.48
N HIS A 38 1.30 6.45 -11.71
CA HIS A 38 0.28 6.60 -12.73
C HIS A 38 0.14 5.31 -13.57
N ASN A 39 -1.01 4.66 -13.50
CA ASN A 39 -1.27 3.46 -14.28
C ASN A 39 -1.73 3.84 -15.70
N ARG A 40 -0.78 3.97 -16.64
CA ARG A 40 -1.08 4.35 -18.03
C ARG A 40 -1.99 3.37 -18.78
N LYS A 41 -2.08 2.11 -18.33
CA LYS A 41 -2.89 1.07 -19.00
C LYS A 41 -4.35 1.07 -18.54
N ALA A 42 -4.58 1.20 -17.23
CA ALA A 42 -5.93 1.19 -16.66
C ALA A 42 -6.50 2.60 -16.43
N GLY A 43 -5.67 3.64 -16.56
CA GLY A 43 -5.96 4.96 -16.01
C GLY A 43 -5.74 4.99 -14.49
N GLY A 44 -5.75 6.20 -13.93
CA GLY A 44 -5.69 6.43 -12.49
C GLY A 44 -4.31 6.68 -11.90
N TYR A 45 -4.33 7.19 -10.68
CA TYR A 45 -3.20 7.70 -9.90
C TYR A 45 -3.24 7.08 -8.51
N HIS A 46 -2.20 6.34 -8.13
CA HIS A 46 -2.09 5.72 -6.82
C HIS A 46 -0.93 6.32 -6.03
N TYR A 47 -1.25 7.00 -4.92
CA TYR A 47 -0.27 7.72 -4.12
C TYR A 47 0.34 6.79 -3.07
N HIS A 48 1.67 6.73 -3.03
CA HIS A 48 2.40 5.95 -2.03
C HIS A 48 3.04 6.82 -0.95
N ARG A 49 3.09 8.15 -1.15
CA ARG A 49 3.73 9.11 -0.23
C ARG A 49 2.90 10.39 -0.10
N GLY A 50 3.19 11.18 0.94
CA GLY A 50 2.53 12.46 1.23
C GLY A 50 1.16 12.30 1.90
N LEU A 51 0.38 13.39 1.94
CA LEU A 51 -0.94 13.42 2.60
C LEU A 51 -1.92 12.38 2.02
N LEU A 52 -1.71 11.98 0.77
CA LEU A 52 -2.60 11.09 0.04
C LEU A 52 -2.08 9.64 -0.02
N ALA A 53 -1.06 9.29 0.77
CA ALA A 53 -0.51 7.94 0.78
C ALA A 53 -1.60 6.88 1.04
N GLY A 54 -1.64 5.86 0.17
CA GLY A 54 -2.64 4.79 0.17
C GLY A 54 -3.91 5.11 -0.61
N GLN A 55 -4.10 6.35 -1.09
CA GLN A 55 -5.28 6.74 -1.85
C GLN A 55 -5.08 6.54 -3.37
N SER A 56 -6.19 6.26 -4.04
CA SER A 56 -6.28 6.14 -5.49
C SER A 56 -7.28 7.15 -6.03
N PHE A 57 -6.98 7.69 -7.21
CA PHE A 57 -7.78 8.71 -7.86
C PHE A 57 -7.87 8.44 -9.35
N ASP A 58 -9.00 8.80 -9.96
CA ASP A 58 -9.18 8.61 -11.40
C ASP A 58 -8.46 9.70 -12.20
N SER A 59 -8.24 10.88 -11.60
CA SER A 59 -7.57 12.03 -12.24
C SER A 59 -6.80 12.89 -11.25
N GLN A 60 -5.81 13.66 -11.76
CA GLN A 60 -5.11 14.68 -10.97
C GLN A 60 -6.02 15.84 -10.53
N ASP A 61 -7.06 16.15 -11.29
CA ASP A 61 -8.01 17.20 -10.92
C ASP A 61 -8.78 16.86 -9.65
N GLU A 62 -9.13 15.58 -9.47
CA GLU A 62 -9.77 15.10 -8.24
C GLU A 62 -8.84 15.27 -7.02
N VAL A 63 -7.55 14.95 -7.21
CA VAL A 63 -6.51 15.14 -6.19
C VAL A 63 -6.41 16.61 -5.78
N LEU A 64 -6.32 17.52 -6.75
CA LEU A 64 -6.24 18.96 -6.48
C LEU A 64 -7.46 19.46 -5.71
N ARG A 65 -8.67 18.98 -6.04
CA ARG A 65 -9.90 19.32 -5.30
C ARG A 65 -9.86 18.82 -3.85
N LYS A 66 -9.44 17.57 -3.62
CA LYS A 66 -9.31 17.03 -2.25
C LYS A 66 -8.28 17.82 -1.43
N LEU A 67 -7.10 18.10 -1.98
CA LEU A 67 -6.07 18.90 -1.33
C LEU A 67 -6.55 20.33 -0.98
N SER A 68 -7.36 20.93 -1.87
CA SER A 68 -7.93 22.26 -1.64
C SER A 68 -8.96 22.24 -0.50
N ALA A 69 -9.80 21.20 -0.44
CA ALA A 69 -10.78 21.02 0.61
C ALA A 69 -10.12 20.76 1.97
N ASP A 70 -9.13 19.87 2.02
CA ASP A 70 -8.36 19.57 3.24
C ASP A 70 -7.63 20.82 3.75
N LYS A 71 -7.06 21.62 2.84
CA LYS A 71 -6.42 22.89 3.21
C LYS A 71 -7.43 23.88 3.79
N ALA A 72 -8.63 23.98 3.19
CA ALA A 72 -9.68 24.85 3.70
C ALA A 72 -10.18 24.42 5.09
N ASP A 73 -10.37 23.12 5.31
CA ASP A 73 -10.75 22.57 6.62
C ASP A 73 -9.67 22.84 7.68
N THR A 74 -8.41 22.60 7.32
CA THR A 74 -7.26 22.86 8.21
C THR A 74 -7.19 24.34 8.63
N LEU A 75 -7.41 25.25 7.69
CA LEU A 75 -7.45 26.70 7.97
C LEU A 75 -8.63 27.07 8.87
N ASN A 76 -9.83 26.53 8.63
CA ASN A 76 -11.00 26.80 9.44
C ASN A 76 -10.83 26.31 10.90
N LYS A 77 -10.29 25.10 11.06
CA LYS A 77 -9.99 24.52 12.38
C LYS A 77 -8.94 25.31 13.16
N THR A 78 -7.98 25.92 12.47
CA THR A 78 -6.94 26.76 13.10
C THR A 78 -7.46 28.17 13.42
N ALA A 79 -8.42 28.67 12.64
CA ALA A 79 -9.05 29.97 12.84
C ALA A 79 -10.14 29.98 13.93
N THR A 80 -10.65 28.80 14.32
CA THR A 80 -11.64 28.69 15.41
C THR A 80 -10.90 28.48 16.74
N PRO A 81 -10.89 29.45 17.68
CA PRO A 81 -10.30 29.24 18.99
C PRO A 81 -11.10 28.13 19.69
N LYS A 82 -10.40 27.11 20.21
CA LYS A 82 -10.99 26.19 21.20
C LYS A 82 -11.58 27.06 22.32
N GLN A 83 -12.90 27.03 22.48
CA GLN A 83 -13.54 27.58 23.69
C GLN A 83 -13.12 26.78 24.92
#